data_AF-A0A1E8FJ36-F1
#
_entry.id   AF-A0A1E8FJ36-F1
#
_cell.length_a   1.000
_cell.length_b   1.000
_cell.length_c   1.000
_cell.angle_alpha   90.00
_cell.angle_beta   90.00
_cell.angle_gamma   90.00
#
_symmetry.space_group_name_H-M   'P 1'
#
loop_
_entity.id
_entity.type
_entity.pdbx_description
1 polymer ?
#
loop_
_entity_poly.entity_id
_entity_poly.type
_entity_poly.pdbx_seq_one_letter_code
_entity_poly.pdbx_strand_id
1 'polypeptide(L)'
;MSDKPSGAQLLYGDIAPRLAGFSDNVLYKEVWGNDTLSPRDRSLITCAALVVLGRTEQMPVHFPKAMENGVSQEEMAEMITHLAFYAGWPTSVSAIQRLKEVVQE
;
A
#
# COMPACT_ATOMS: atom_id res chain seq x y z
N MET A 1 22.30 -12.17 3.72
CA MET A 1 21.64 -10.94 3.25
C MET A 1 21.83 -10.89 1.75
N SER A 2 20.81 -10.53 0.98
CA SER A 2 20.97 -10.38 -0.47
C SER A 2 21.90 -9.20 -0.73
N ASP A 3 22.98 -9.40 -1.49
CA ASP A 3 23.90 -8.32 -1.93
C ASP A 3 23.24 -7.32 -2.89
N LYS A 4 21.99 -7.59 -3.31
CA LYS A 4 21.24 -6.67 -4.17
C LYS A 4 20.66 -5.50 -3.36
N PRO A 5 20.84 -4.25 -3.83
CA PRO A 5 20.22 -3.08 -3.21
C PRO A 5 18.68 -3.21 -3.19
N SER A 6 18.05 -2.66 -2.16
CA SER A 6 16.59 -2.67 -2.04
C SER A 6 15.93 -1.79 -3.12
N GLY A 7 14.62 -1.96 -3.32
CA GLY A 7 13.86 -1.11 -4.25
C GLY A 7 13.96 0.37 -3.91
N ALA A 8 13.99 0.74 -2.63
CA ALA A 8 14.16 2.12 -2.20
C ALA A 8 15.54 2.69 -2.57
N GLN A 9 16.60 1.90 -2.35
CA GLN A 9 17.96 2.29 -2.74
C GLN A 9 18.09 2.49 -4.25
N LEU A 10 17.44 1.64 -5.05
CA LEU A 10 17.44 1.74 -6.51
C LEU A 10 16.63 2.93 -7.04
N LEU A 11 15.51 3.28 -6.38
CA LEU A 11 14.60 4.33 -6.88
C LEU A 11 15.05 5.74 -6.51
N TYR A 12 15.64 5.93 -5.34
CA TYR A 12 15.97 7.27 -4.83
C TYR A 12 17.14 7.28 -3.82
N GLY A 13 17.93 6.21 -3.73
CA GLY A 13 19.05 6.13 -2.78
C GLY A 13 20.23 7.04 -3.13
N ASP A 14 20.41 7.37 -4.42
CA ASP A 14 21.43 8.29 -4.92
C ASP A 14 21.13 9.75 -4.56
N ILE A 15 19.86 10.15 -4.57
CA ILE A 15 19.41 11.52 -4.25
C ILE A 15 19.08 11.67 -2.76
N ALA A 16 18.47 10.65 -2.15
CA ALA A 16 17.96 10.70 -0.77
C ALA A 16 18.34 9.42 0.02
N PRO A 17 19.63 9.17 0.28
CA PRO A 17 20.12 7.93 0.90
C PRO A 17 19.53 7.68 2.29
N ARG A 18 19.27 8.75 3.06
CA ARG A 18 18.63 8.62 4.39
C ARG A 18 17.17 8.17 4.28
N LEU A 19 16.44 8.66 3.28
CA LEU A 19 15.06 8.23 3.04
C LEU A 19 15.03 6.76 2.63
N ALA A 20 15.93 6.33 1.74
CA ALA A 20 16.06 4.92 1.37
C ALA A 20 16.41 4.04 2.58
N GLY A 21 17.33 4.51 3.44
CA GLY A 21 17.67 3.85 4.69
C GLY A 21 16.49 3.75 5.67
N PHE A 22 15.58 4.74 5.71
CA PHE A 22 14.36 4.65 6.51
C PHE A 22 13.37 3.63 5.94
N SER A 23 13.25 3.54 4.62
CA SER A 23 12.44 2.51 3.98
C SER A 23 12.94 1.10 4.35
N ASP A 24 14.25 0.88 4.31
CA ASP A 24 14.83 -0.44 4.60
C ASP A 24 14.69 -0.81 6.08
N ASN A 25 15.16 0.07 6.97
CA ASN A 25 15.35 -0.27 8.38
C ASN A 25 14.09 -0.04 9.22
N VAL A 26 13.40 1.08 9.01
CA VAL A 26 12.25 1.46 9.84
C VAL A 26 10.97 0.91 9.22
N LEU A 27 10.71 1.22 7.95
CA LEU A 27 9.45 0.81 7.32
C LEU A 27 9.38 -0.70 7.15
N TYR A 28 10.29 -1.32 6.37
CA TYR A 28 10.15 -2.73 6.04
C TYR A 28 10.62 -3.68 7.14
N LYS A 29 11.79 -3.42 7.75
CA LYS A 29 12.34 -4.31 8.77
C LYS A 29 11.61 -4.22 10.11
N GLU A 30 11.30 -3.02 10.59
CA GLU A 30 10.64 -2.84 11.90
C GLU A 30 9.11 -2.82 11.79
N VAL A 31 8.53 -1.88 11.04
CA VAL A 31 7.08 -1.70 11.01
C VAL A 31 6.38 -2.84 10.29
N TRP A 32 6.78 -3.17 9.06
CA TRP A 32 6.18 -4.28 8.29
C TRP A 32 6.66 -5.66 8.76
N GLY A 33 7.85 -5.74 9.35
CA GLY A 33 8.39 -6.98 9.92
C GLY A 33 7.81 -7.35 11.29
N ASN A 34 7.04 -6.47 11.92
CA ASN A 34 6.36 -6.76 13.18
C ASN A 34 5.20 -7.74 12.97
N ASP A 35 5.24 -8.87 13.68
CA ASP A 35 4.31 -10.00 13.59
C ASP A 35 3.06 -9.86 14.47
N THR A 36 2.97 -8.83 15.32
CA THR A 36 1.77 -8.58 16.14
C THR A 36 0.54 -8.20 15.31
N LEU A 37 0.74 -7.78 14.06
CA LEU A 37 -0.32 -7.52 13.09
C LEU A 37 0.02 -8.24 11.79
N SER A 38 -0.92 -9.04 11.29
CA SER A 38 -0.70 -9.86 10.10
C SER A 38 -0.36 -9.01 8.86
N PRO A 39 0.43 -9.53 7.91
CA PRO A 39 0.68 -8.84 6.64
C PRO A 39 -0.61 -8.50 5.88
N ARG A 40 -1.64 -9.34 6.01
CA ARG A 40 -2.98 -9.13 5.45
C ARG A 40 -3.60 -7.85 6.01
N ASP A 41 -3.73 -7.78 7.33
CA ASP A 41 -4.42 -6.67 7.99
C ASP A 41 -3.61 -5.37 7.90
N ARG A 42 -2.28 -5.46 7.95
CA ARG A 42 -1.39 -4.32 7.72
C ARG A 42 -1.56 -3.74 6.32
N SER A 43 -1.68 -4.60 5.30
CA SER A 43 -1.97 -4.15 3.94
C SER A 43 -3.35 -3.51 3.82
N LEU A 44 -4.38 -4.11 4.43
CA LEU A 44 -5.74 -3.56 4.42
C LEU A 44 -5.77 -2.15 5.03
N ILE A 45 -5.15 -1.95 6.20
CA ILE A 45 -5.04 -0.65 6.87
C ILE A 45 -4.26 0.35 6.01
N THR A 46 -3.16 -0.07 5.40
CA THR A 46 -2.37 0.77 4.50
C THR A 46 -3.22 1.24 3.31
N CYS A 47 -3.94 0.33 2.66
CA CYS A 47 -4.82 0.66 1.54
C CYS A 47 -5.94 1.61 1.97
N ALA A 48 -6.59 1.37 3.10
CA ALA A 48 -7.60 2.27 3.66
C ALA A 48 -7.03 3.69 3.87
N ALA A 49 -5.84 3.81 4.43
CA ALA A 49 -5.18 5.10 4.62
C ALA A 49 -4.88 5.81 3.29
N LEU A 50 -4.44 5.08 2.26
CA LEU A 50 -4.20 5.65 0.93
C LEU A 50 -5.50 6.17 0.28
N VAL A 51 -6.61 5.45 0.46
CA VAL A 51 -7.94 5.90 0.00
C VAL A 51 -8.34 7.19 0.70
N VAL A 52 -8.32 7.21 2.04
CA VAL A 52 -8.72 8.37 2.83
C VAL A 52 -7.88 9.61 2.50
N LEU A 53 -6.56 9.44 2.30
CA LEU A 53 -5.63 10.52 2.00
C LEU A 53 -5.60 10.92 0.51
N GLY A 54 -6.36 10.25 -0.36
CA GLY A 54 -6.37 10.50 -1.79
C GLY A 54 -5.00 10.28 -2.45
N ARG A 55 -4.23 9.29 -1.99
CA ARG A 55 -2.88 8.96 -2.50
C ARG A 55 -2.94 7.91 -3.61
N THR A 56 -3.65 8.26 -4.69
CA THR A 56 -3.89 7.38 -5.85
C THR A 56 -2.62 6.81 -6.45
N GLU A 57 -1.53 7.57 -6.43
CA GLU A 57 -0.26 7.19 -7.07
C GLU A 57 0.49 6.09 -6.34
N GLN A 58 0.04 5.74 -5.12
CA GLN A 58 0.58 4.62 -4.35
C GLN A 58 -0.31 3.38 -4.44
N MET A 59 -1.55 3.50 -4.90
CA MET A 59 -2.50 2.40 -4.99
C MET A 59 -2.06 1.28 -5.95
N PRO A 60 -1.46 1.56 -7.13
CA PRO A 60 -0.95 0.52 -8.01
C PRO A 60 0.14 -0.37 -7.39
N VAL A 61 0.82 0.11 -6.35
CA VAL A 61 1.82 -0.68 -5.61
C VAL A 61 1.18 -1.44 -4.45
N HIS A 62 0.30 -0.79 -3.69
CA HIS A 62 -0.23 -1.36 -2.45
C HIS A 62 -1.46 -2.24 -2.62
N PHE A 63 -2.30 -2.01 -3.64
CA PHE A 63 -3.49 -2.84 -3.88
C PHE A 63 -3.12 -4.27 -4.30
N PRO A 64 -2.21 -4.51 -5.28
CA PRO A 64 -1.71 -5.85 -5.55
C PRO A 64 -1.09 -6.47 -4.31
N LYS A 65 -0.31 -5.69 -3.54
CA LYS A 65 0.34 -6.20 -2.34
C LYS A 65 -0.63 -6.64 -1.25
N ALA A 66 -1.77 -5.97 -1.12
CA ALA A 66 -2.84 -6.39 -0.23
C ALA A 66 -3.44 -7.73 -0.65
N MET A 67 -3.66 -7.91 -1.95
CA MET A 67 -4.19 -9.16 -2.50
C MET A 67 -3.20 -10.32 -2.40
N GLU A 68 -1.91 -10.09 -2.67
CA GLU A 68 -0.84 -11.07 -2.39
C GLU A 68 -0.80 -11.50 -0.93
N ASN A 69 -1.08 -10.57 -0.01
CA ASN A 69 -1.11 -10.83 1.43
C ASN A 69 -2.46 -11.43 1.89
N GLY A 70 -3.42 -11.69 0.99
CA GLY A 70 -4.65 -12.41 1.28
C GLY A 70 -5.90 -11.56 1.56
N VAL A 71 -5.91 -10.28 1.17
CA VAL A 71 -7.15 -9.49 1.11
C VAL A 71 -7.84 -9.78 -0.23
N SER A 72 -9.10 -10.20 -0.22
CA SER A 72 -9.79 -10.51 -1.48
C SER A 72 -10.14 -9.23 -2.26
N GLN A 73 -10.39 -9.37 -3.57
CA GLN A 73 -10.87 -8.26 -4.40
C GLN A 73 -12.20 -7.70 -3.86
N GLU A 74 -13.10 -8.56 -3.39
CA GLU A 74 -14.37 -8.19 -2.78
C GLU A 74 -14.17 -7.39 -1.49
N GLU A 75 -13.22 -7.82 -0.65
CA GLU A 75 -12.89 -7.09 0.59
C GLU A 75 -12.28 -5.72 0.29
N MET A 76 -11.44 -5.60 -0.75
CA MET A 76 -10.92 -4.32 -1.22
C MET A 76 -12.03 -3.39 -1.72
N ALA A 77 -12.96 -3.92 -2.53
CA ALA A 77 -14.09 -3.16 -3.03
C ALA A 77 -15.03 -2.71 -1.90
N GLU A 78 -15.28 -3.58 -0.91
CA GLU A 78 -16.11 -3.26 0.25
C GLU A 78 -15.43 -2.23 1.16
N MET A 79 -14.12 -2.35 1.40
CA MET A 79 -13.35 -1.34 2.14
C MET A 79 -13.49 0.04 1.49
N ILE A 80 -13.31 0.13 0.16
CA ILE A 80 -13.43 1.40 -0.57
C ILE A 80 -14.87 1.94 -0.48
N THR A 81 -15.87 1.07 -0.65
CA THR A 81 -17.29 1.44 -0.53
C THR A 81 -17.62 1.97 0.86
N HIS A 82 -17.14 1.29 1.91
CA HIS A 82 -17.32 1.71 3.29
C HIS A 82 -16.70 3.08 3.53
N LEU A 83 -15.50 3.33 2.99
CA LEU A 83 -14.79 4.60 3.13
C LEU A 83 -15.47 5.75 2.40
N ALA A 84 -16.38 5.52 1.45
CA ALA A 84 -17.16 6.59 0.83
C ALA A 84 -17.99 7.40 1.84
N PHE A 85 -18.40 6.75 2.94
CA PHE A 85 -19.14 7.39 4.03
C PHE A 85 -18.26 8.15 5.02
N TYR A 86 -16.97 7.81 5.13
CA TYR A 86 -16.05 8.40 6.12
C TYR A 86 -15.05 9.41 5.51
N ALA A 87 -14.64 9.17 4.26
CA ALA A 87 -13.66 9.97 3.52
C ALA A 87 -14.26 10.70 2.31
N GLY A 88 -15.54 10.45 2.02
CA GLY A 88 -16.28 11.08 0.93
C GLY A 88 -16.25 10.29 -0.38
N TRP A 89 -17.24 10.59 -1.21
CA TRP A 89 -17.41 9.97 -2.53
C TRP A 89 -16.23 10.16 -3.49
N PRO A 90 -15.60 11.36 -3.59
CA PRO A 90 -14.53 11.60 -4.58
C PRO A 90 -13.31 10.69 -4.40
N THR A 91 -12.81 10.54 -3.17
CA THR A 91 -11.65 9.69 -2.87
C THR A 91 -11.94 8.22 -3.16
N SER A 92 -13.15 7.77 -2.85
CA SER A 92 -13.59 6.40 -3.06
C SER A 92 -13.80 6.06 -4.53
N VAL A 93 -14.33 7.00 -5.33
CA VAL A 93 -14.45 6.84 -6.79
C VAL A 93 -13.05 6.78 -7.44
N SER A 94 -12.12 7.64 -7.04
CA SER A 94 -10.74 7.55 -7.53
C SER A 94 -10.07 6.22 -7.15
N ALA A 95 -10.30 5.75 -5.92
CA ALA A 95 -9.75 4.47 -5.47
C ALA A 95 -10.34 3.26 -6.21
N ILE A 96 -11.66 3.20 -6.42
CA ILE A 96 -12.27 2.07 -7.10
C ILE A 96 -11.86 2.00 -8.58
N GLN A 97 -11.57 3.15 -9.21
CA GLN A 97 -10.99 3.20 -10.55
C GLN A 97 -9.58 2.59 -10.57
N ARG A 98 -8.72 2.93 -9.60
CA ARG A 98 -7.39 2.31 -9.45
C ARG A 98 -7.48 0.80 -9.17
N LEU A 99 -8.42 0.36 -8.33
CA LEU A 99 -8.64 -1.07 -8.10
C LEU A 99 -9.06 -1.78 -9.38
N LYS A 100 -9.96 -1.18 -10.16
CA LYS A 100 -10.40 -1.71 -11.45
C LYS A 100 -9.25 -1.87 -12.44
N GLU A 101 -8.34 -0.91 -12.52
CA GLU A 101 -7.14 -0.99 -13.37
C GLU A 101 -6.27 -2.19 -12.96
N VAL A 102 -5.97 -2.32 -11.67
CA VAL A 102 -5.13 -3.39 -11.11
C VAL A 102 -5.69 -4.80 -11.35
N VAL A 103 -7.00 -5.00 -11.30
CA VAL A 103 -7.61 -6.33 -11.48
C VAL A 103 -7.86 -6.71 -12.95
N GLN A 104 -7.68 -5.75 -13.87
CA GLN A 104 -7.87 -5.95 -15.31
C GLN A 104 -6.55 -6.14 -16.06
N GLU A 105 -5.42 -5.88 -15.40
CA GLU A 105 -4.06 -6.23 -15.84
C GLU A 105 -3.74 -7.71 -15.59
#